data_AF-A0A923Y431-F1
#
_entry.id   AF-A0A923Y431-F1
#
_cell.length_a   1.000
_cell.length_b   1.000
_cell.length_c   1.000
_cell.angle_alpha   90.00
_cell.angle_beta   90.00
_cell.angle_gamma   90.00
#
_symmetry.space_group_name_H-M   'P 1'
#
loop_
_entity.id
_entity.type
_entity.pdbx_description
1 polymer ?
#
loop_
_entity_poly.entity_id
_entity_poly.type
_entity_poly.pdbx_seq_one_letter_code
_entity_poly.pdbx_strand_id
1 'polypeptide(L)'
;MDLLIELFSEEIPARMQAKAREDLRVLVTNGLVEAGLTYASAGSFSTPRRLVLSVDGLTAESRAVREERKGPKTDAPPAAIEGFLRSTGLTLDQLERRADKKGEVFFAVIEKPGRRAAVIVAEVLEAVIRTFPWPKSMRWGSGNLRWVRPLQSILCLLSDEAGAVVVPLTVDGIVAGNTTEG
;
A
#
# COMPACT_ATOMS: atom_id res chain seq x y z
N MET A 1 0.38 -14.66 7.48
CA MET A 1 1.53 -13.97 8.10
C MET A 1 1.00 -12.82 8.92
N ASP A 2 1.80 -12.30 9.83
CA ASP A 2 1.44 -11.20 10.71
C ASP A 2 2.35 -10.00 10.41
N LEU A 3 1.83 -8.79 10.65
CA LEU A 3 2.53 -7.53 10.46
C LEU A 3 2.56 -6.79 11.80
N LEU A 4 3.77 -6.41 12.22
CA LEU A 4 3.98 -5.54 13.37
C LEU A 4 4.63 -4.24 12.92
N ILE A 5 3.98 -3.12 13.25
CA ILE A 5 4.49 -1.77 13.03
C ILE A 5 4.59 -1.06 14.38
N GLU A 6 5.73 -0.44 14.64
CA GLU A 6 5.92 0.50 15.74
C GLU A 6 6.57 1.79 15.21
N LEU A 7 5.99 2.92 15.57
CA LEU A 7 6.51 4.25 15.32
C LEU A 7 6.90 4.87 16.67
N PHE A 8 8.20 5.01 16.92
CA PHE A 8 8.74 5.58 18.15
C PHE A 8 9.10 7.05 17.94
N SER A 9 8.57 7.94 18.78
CA SER A 9 8.80 9.39 18.73
C SER A 9 9.04 9.96 20.13
N GLU A 10 9.38 11.25 20.23
CA GLU A 10 9.22 11.94 21.52
C GLU A 10 7.74 12.00 21.95
N GLU A 11 7.50 12.51 23.15
CA GLU A 11 6.20 12.43 23.83
C GLU A 11 5.06 13.08 23.02
N ILE A 12 4.13 12.22 22.59
CA ILE A 12 2.86 12.54 21.96
C ILE A 12 1.91 13.05 23.06
N PRO A 13 1.32 14.24 22.90
CA PRO A 13 0.35 14.77 23.86
C PRO A 13 -0.78 13.77 24.14
N ALA A 14 -1.09 13.52 25.42
CA ALA A 14 -2.07 12.53 25.86
C ALA A 14 -3.40 12.58 25.09
N ARG A 15 -3.92 13.80 24.86
CA ARG A 15 -5.18 14.03 24.12
C ARG A 15 -5.16 13.57 22.66
N MET A 16 -3.99 13.34 22.07
CA MET A 16 -3.84 12.92 20.66
C MET A 16 -3.63 11.41 20.52
N GLN A 17 -3.19 10.72 21.57
CA GLN A 17 -2.72 9.33 21.47
C GLN A 17 -3.81 8.34 21.04
N ALA A 18 -5.04 8.49 21.57
CA ALA A 18 -6.15 7.58 21.25
C ALA A 18 -6.59 7.72 19.78
N LYS A 19 -6.72 8.97 19.30
CA LYS A 19 -7.05 9.25 17.90
C LYS A 19 -5.93 8.81 16.96
N ALA A 20 -4.68 9.05 17.33
CA ALA A 20 -3.54 8.69 16.50
C ALA A 20 -3.40 7.17 16.30
N ARG A 21 -3.53 6.35 17.36
CA ARG A 21 -3.49 4.88 17.17
C ARG A 21 -4.65 4.36 16.30
N GLU A 22 -5.81 5.01 16.38
CA GLU A 22 -6.97 4.67 15.56
C GLU A 22 -6.73 5.05 14.10
N ASP A 23 -6.23 6.25 13.85
CA ASP A 23 -5.87 6.72 12.51
C ASP A 23 -4.80 5.84 11.88
N LEU A 24 -3.77 5.45 12.63
CA LEU A 24 -2.76 4.50 12.15
C LEU A 24 -3.40 3.19 11.70
N ARG A 25 -4.30 2.63 12.51
CA ARG A 25 -5.02 1.40 12.17
C ARG A 25 -5.78 1.56 10.87
N VAL A 26 -6.68 2.55 10.82
CA VAL A 26 -7.59 2.77 9.67
C VAL A 26 -6.81 3.06 8.40
N LEU A 27 -5.85 3.97 8.45
CA LEU A 27 -5.10 4.39 7.26
C LEU A 27 -4.26 3.26 6.69
N VAL A 28 -3.57 2.51 7.56
CA VAL A 28 -2.77 1.36 7.10
C VAL A 28 -3.68 0.25 6.60
N THR A 29 -4.68 -0.20 7.36
CA THR A 29 -5.50 -1.33 6.94
C THR A 29 -6.32 -1.03 5.68
N ASN A 30 -6.82 0.19 5.51
CA ASN A 30 -7.48 0.59 4.26
C ASN A 30 -6.49 0.57 3.10
N GLY A 31 -5.29 1.14 3.26
CA GLY A 31 -4.27 1.12 2.22
C GLY A 31 -3.84 -0.30 1.83
N LEU A 32 -3.75 -1.23 2.79
CA LEU A 32 -3.47 -2.65 2.50
C LEU A 32 -4.59 -3.29 1.67
N VAL A 33 -5.85 -3.03 2.02
CA VAL A 33 -7.02 -3.56 1.30
C VAL A 33 -7.15 -2.97 -0.10
N GLU A 34 -6.98 -1.65 -0.24
CA GLU A 34 -6.98 -0.97 -1.54
C GLU A 34 -5.88 -1.49 -2.46
N ALA A 35 -4.72 -1.87 -1.90
CA ALA A 35 -3.63 -2.51 -2.63
C ALA A 35 -3.84 -4.01 -2.90
N GLY A 36 -4.97 -4.58 -2.46
CA GLY A 36 -5.39 -5.94 -2.78
C GLY A 36 -4.93 -7.01 -1.79
N LEU A 37 -4.48 -6.64 -0.59
CA LEU A 37 -4.25 -7.57 0.51
C LEU A 37 -5.51 -7.76 1.35
N THR A 38 -5.58 -8.87 2.08
CA THR A 38 -6.61 -9.10 3.11
C THR A 38 -5.95 -9.49 4.43
N TYR A 39 -6.65 -9.27 5.54
CA TYR A 39 -6.18 -9.63 6.89
C TYR A 39 -7.36 -10.14 7.73
N ALA A 40 -7.06 -10.84 8.84
CA ALA A 40 -8.07 -11.38 9.74
C ALA A 40 -8.48 -10.39 10.83
N SER A 41 -7.50 -9.77 11.48
CA SER A 41 -7.71 -8.80 12.56
C SER A 41 -6.62 -7.73 12.58
N ALA A 42 -6.92 -6.58 13.18
CA ALA A 42 -5.95 -5.52 13.41
C ALA A 42 -6.17 -4.88 14.78
N GLY A 43 -5.11 -4.77 15.58
CA GLY A 43 -5.09 -4.12 16.88
C GLY A 43 -4.14 -2.93 16.89
N SER A 44 -4.55 -1.81 17.48
CA SER A 44 -3.68 -0.64 17.61
C SER A 44 -3.53 -0.18 19.06
N PHE A 45 -2.32 0.25 19.38
CA PHE A 45 -1.91 0.60 20.73
C PHE A 45 -1.11 1.90 20.71
N SER A 46 -1.05 2.56 21.86
CA SER A 46 -0.19 3.70 22.04
C SER A 46 0.35 3.80 23.45
N THR A 47 1.56 4.31 23.55
CA THR A 47 2.14 4.86 24.78
C THR A 47 2.44 6.34 24.53
N PRO A 48 2.94 7.10 25.52
CA PRO A 48 3.33 8.48 25.27
C PRO A 48 4.35 8.65 24.15
N ARG A 49 5.16 7.64 23.83
CA ARG A 49 6.20 7.74 22.80
C ARG A 49 6.00 6.80 21.61
N ARG A 50 4.92 6.00 21.60
CA ARG A 50 4.75 4.93 20.60
C ARG A 50 3.36 4.92 20.00
N LEU A 51 3.28 4.72 18.69
CA LEU A 51 2.10 4.19 18.02
C LEU A 51 2.44 2.80 17.51
N VAL A 52 1.58 1.82 17.81
CA VAL A 52 1.81 0.42 17.44
C VAL A 52 0.58 -0.11 16.72
N LEU A 53 0.81 -0.90 15.67
CA LEU A 53 -0.21 -1.63 14.92
C LEU A 53 0.24 -3.09 14.77
N SER A 54 -0.61 -4.02 15.21
CA SER A 54 -0.49 -5.45 14.92
C SER A 54 -1.61 -5.83 13.95
N VAL A 55 -1.27 -6.56 12.89
CA VAL A 55 -2.24 -7.10 11.92
C VAL A 55 -1.99 -8.58 11.77
N ASP A 56 -3.02 -9.38 12.01
CA ASP A 56 -2.93 -10.84 11.99
C ASP A 56 -3.55 -11.41 10.72
N GLY A 57 -2.97 -12.51 10.23
CA GLY A 57 -3.52 -13.22 9.07
C GLY A 57 -3.49 -12.42 7.77
N LEU A 58 -2.51 -11.52 7.61
CA LEU A 58 -2.24 -10.81 6.38
C LEU A 58 -1.86 -11.81 5.26
N THR A 59 -2.37 -11.58 4.05
CA THR A 59 -1.99 -12.37 2.86
C THR A 59 -0.56 -12.04 2.42
N ALA A 60 0.17 -13.05 1.93
CA ALA A 60 1.57 -12.90 1.51
C ALA A 60 1.77 -12.02 0.27
N GLU A 61 0.73 -11.93 -0.56
CA GLU A 61 0.72 -11.16 -1.79
C GLU A 61 -0.72 -10.74 -2.13
N SER A 62 -0.85 -9.68 -2.93
CA SER A 62 -2.12 -9.33 -3.53
C SER A 62 -2.45 -10.29 -4.67
N ARG A 63 -3.73 -10.44 -4.98
CA ARG A 63 -4.16 -11.32 -6.07
C ARG A 63 -3.74 -10.73 -7.42
N ALA A 64 -3.30 -11.60 -8.33
CA ALA A 64 -3.18 -11.23 -9.73
C ALA A 64 -4.56 -10.84 -10.27
N VAL A 65 -4.62 -9.76 -11.03
CA VAL A 65 -5.85 -9.26 -11.65
C VAL A 65 -5.73 -9.40 -13.15
N ARG A 66 -6.71 -10.07 -13.75
CA ARG A 66 -6.88 -10.16 -15.20
C ARG A 66 -8.12 -9.38 -15.60
N GLU A 67 -7.92 -8.24 -16.25
CA GLU A 67 -8.99 -7.39 -16.74
C GLU A 67 -9.14 -7.61 -18.24
N GLU A 68 -10.36 -7.95 -18.68
CA GLU A 68 -10.69 -8.01 -20.10
C GLU A 68 -11.51 -6.79 -20.50
N ARG A 69 -11.04 -6.04 -21.50
CA ARG A 69 -11.77 -4.94 -22.11
C ARG A 69 -12.16 -5.31 -23.52
N LYS A 70 -13.47 -5.29 -23.80
CA LYS A 70 -13.99 -5.44 -25.15
C LYS A 70 -13.75 -4.16 -25.93
N GLY A 71 -13.04 -4.28 -27.04
CA GLY A 71 -12.72 -3.21 -27.96
C GLY A 71 -13.70 -3.11 -29.13
N PRO A 72 -13.36 -2.29 -30.15
CA PRO A 72 -14.13 -2.18 -31.38
C PRO A 72 -14.02 -3.47 -32.22
N LYS A 73 -14.84 -3.56 -33.28
CA LYS A 73 -14.68 -4.60 -34.30
C LYS A 73 -13.31 -4.52 -34.98
N THR A 74 -12.84 -5.64 -35.54
CA THR A 74 -11.54 -5.67 -36.23
C THR A 74 -11.54 -4.92 -37.55
N ASP A 75 -12.72 -4.65 -38.12
CA ASP A 75 -12.97 -3.83 -39.31
C ASP A 75 -13.39 -2.38 -38.99
N ALA A 76 -13.33 -1.97 -37.72
CA ALA A 76 -13.72 -0.62 -37.33
C ALA A 76 -12.78 0.45 -37.91
N PRO A 77 -13.24 1.72 -38.03
CA PRO A 77 -12.39 2.81 -38.52
C PRO A 77 -11.07 2.90 -37.74
N PRO A 78 -9.93 3.20 -38.40
CA PRO A 78 -8.62 3.25 -37.73
C PRO A 78 -8.58 4.13 -36.48
N ALA A 79 -9.28 5.26 -36.49
CA ALA A 79 -9.39 6.16 -35.34
C ALA A 79 -10.01 5.49 -34.08
N ALA A 80 -10.96 4.57 -34.26
CA ALA A 80 -11.57 3.84 -33.16
C ALA A 80 -10.60 2.80 -32.57
N ILE A 81 -9.83 2.13 -33.43
CA ILE A 81 -8.79 1.17 -33.02
C ILE A 81 -7.68 1.91 -32.26
N GLU A 82 -7.18 3.02 -32.80
CA GLU A 82 -6.15 3.85 -32.14
C GLU A 82 -6.60 4.43 -30.80
N GLY A 83 -7.86 4.85 -30.69
CA GLY A 83 -8.45 5.27 -29.41
C GLY A 83 -8.44 4.14 -28.38
N PHE A 84 -8.79 2.92 -28.81
CA PHE A 84 -8.79 1.75 -27.94
C PHE A 84 -7.37 1.37 -27.49
N LEU A 85 -6.40 1.35 -28.41
CA LEU A 85 -4.99 1.11 -28.09
C LEU A 85 -4.45 2.14 -27.09
N ARG A 86 -4.74 3.43 -27.28
CA ARG A 86 -4.34 4.48 -26.31
C ARG A 86 -4.96 4.29 -24.92
N SER A 87 -6.22 3.87 -24.84
CA SER A 87 -6.89 3.67 -23.55
C SER A 87 -6.45 2.40 -22.80
N THR A 88 -5.89 1.43 -23.51
CA THR A 88 -5.39 0.17 -22.94
C THR A 88 -3.87 0.19 -22.71
N GLY A 89 -3.15 1.04 -23.44
CA GLY A 89 -1.68 1.09 -23.46
C GLY A 89 -1.03 -0.08 -24.20
N LEU A 90 -1.83 -0.90 -24.90
CA LEU A 90 -1.36 -2.06 -25.65
C LEU A 90 -1.13 -1.72 -27.12
N THR A 91 -0.31 -2.53 -27.78
CA THR A 91 -0.16 -2.53 -29.24
C THR A 91 -1.19 -3.46 -29.90
N LEU A 92 -1.40 -3.29 -31.21
CA LEU A 92 -2.43 -4.04 -31.93
C LEU A 92 -2.20 -5.57 -31.91
N ASP A 93 -0.93 -5.98 -31.94
CA ASP A 93 -0.49 -7.37 -31.86
C ASP A 93 -0.69 -8.01 -30.47
N GLN A 94 -0.90 -7.19 -29.43
CA GLN A 94 -1.22 -7.63 -28.08
C GLN A 94 -2.72 -7.81 -27.84
N LEU A 95 -3.58 -7.44 -28.80
CA LEU A 95 -5.02 -7.63 -28.70
C LEU A 95 -5.43 -9.02 -29.18
N GLU A 96 -6.34 -9.65 -28.45
CA GLU A 96 -6.97 -10.88 -28.88
C GLU A 96 -8.11 -10.58 -29.86
N ARG A 97 -8.23 -11.38 -30.91
CA ARG A 97 -9.37 -11.34 -31.83
C ARG A 97 -10.33 -12.45 -31.47
N ARG A 98 -11.59 -12.09 -31.17
CA ARG A 98 -12.62 -13.05 -30.79
C ARG A 98 -13.86 -12.86 -31.64
N ALA A 99 -14.51 -13.97 -32.01
CA ALA A 99 -15.78 -13.93 -32.72
C ALA A 99 -16.88 -13.39 -31.81
N ASP A 100 -17.69 -12.47 -32.33
CA ASP A 100 -18.91 -11.96 -31.70
C ASP A 100 -20.10 -12.11 -32.67
N LYS A 101 -21.32 -12.00 -32.16
CA LYS A 101 -22.58 -12.20 -32.91
C LYS A 101 -22.71 -11.36 -34.18
N LYS A 102 -21.90 -10.30 -34.33
CA LYS A 102 -21.93 -9.33 -35.43
C LYS A 102 -20.58 -9.15 -36.15
N GLY A 103 -19.64 -10.08 -35.99
CA GLY A 103 -18.29 -10.02 -36.58
C GLY A 103 -17.18 -10.24 -35.55
N GLU A 104 -15.93 -10.13 -35.98
CA GLU A 104 -14.77 -10.27 -35.10
C GLU A 104 -14.50 -8.95 -34.35
N VAL A 105 -14.18 -9.03 -33.06
CA VAL A 105 -13.88 -7.87 -32.20
C VAL A 105 -12.53 -8.04 -31.52
N PHE A 106 -11.89 -6.90 -31.22
CA PHE A 106 -10.69 -6.89 -30.40
C PHE A 106 -11.02 -7.00 -28.92
N PHE A 107 -10.17 -7.68 -28.17
CA PHE A 107 -10.15 -7.70 -26.72
C PHE A 107 -8.75 -7.36 -26.22
N ALA A 108 -8.67 -6.44 -25.26
CA ALA A 108 -7.46 -6.21 -24.49
C ALA A 108 -7.53 -7.06 -23.22
N VAL A 109 -6.56 -7.95 -23.03
CA VAL A 109 -6.37 -8.71 -21.80
C VAL A 109 -5.20 -8.09 -21.06
N ILE A 110 -5.48 -7.44 -19.94
CA ILE A 110 -4.48 -6.76 -19.12
C ILE A 110 -4.28 -7.60 -17.86
N GLU A 111 -3.10 -8.19 -17.74
CA GLU A 111 -2.70 -8.97 -16.57
C GLU A 111 -1.80 -8.13 -15.68
N LYS A 112 -2.21 -7.96 -14.43
CA LYS A 112 -1.39 -7.33 -13.38
C LYS A 112 -0.98 -8.43 -12.41
N PRO A 113 0.32 -8.77 -12.33
CA PRO A 113 0.77 -9.77 -11.38
C PRO A 113 0.49 -9.30 -9.95
N GLY A 114 0.31 -10.27 -9.04
CA GLY A 114 0.25 -10.01 -7.62
C GLY A 114 1.52 -9.32 -7.12
N ARG A 115 1.39 -8.53 -6.06
CA ARG A 115 2.51 -7.82 -5.44
C ARG A 115 2.74 -8.39 -4.05
N ARG A 116 4.00 -8.63 -3.69
CA ARG A 116 4.37 -9.13 -2.36
C ARG A 116 3.93 -8.15 -1.27
N ALA A 117 3.45 -8.69 -0.16
CA ALA A 117 2.99 -7.89 0.98
C ALA A 117 4.03 -6.90 1.47
N ALA A 118 5.31 -7.30 1.54
CA ALA A 118 6.40 -6.40 1.97
C ALA A 118 6.48 -5.11 1.14
N VAL A 119 6.28 -5.18 -0.18
CA VAL A 119 6.34 -4.01 -1.06
C VAL A 119 5.14 -3.11 -0.81
N ILE A 120 3.94 -3.70 -0.73
CA ILE A 120 2.71 -2.97 -0.44
C ILE A 120 2.78 -2.29 0.93
N VAL A 121 3.21 -3.01 1.96
CA VAL A 121 3.35 -2.49 3.34
C VAL A 121 4.31 -1.32 3.38
N ALA A 122 5.46 -1.41 2.70
CA ALA A 122 6.44 -0.32 2.65
C ALA A 122 5.82 0.96 2.05
N GLU A 123 5.15 0.84 0.90
CA GLU A 123 4.50 1.98 0.22
C GLU A 123 3.37 2.58 1.04
N VAL A 124 2.48 1.73 1.58
CA VAL A 124 1.35 2.15 2.40
C VAL A 124 1.85 2.86 3.66
N LEU A 125 2.78 2.25 4.39
CA LEU A 125 3.29 2.83 5.64
C LEU A 125 4.05 4.14 5.38
N GLU A 126 4.84 4.23 4.32
CA GLU A 126 5.49 5.49 3.94
C GLU A 126 4.46 6.58 3.66
N ALA A 127 3.43 6.29 2.85
CA ALA A 127 2.37 7.24 2.54
C ALA A 127 1.62 7.69 3.81
N VAL A 128 1.30 6.75 4.70
CA VAL A 128 0.63 7.05 5.97
C VAL A 128 1.50 7.92 6.86
N ILE A 129 2.80 7.64 7.00
CA ILE A 129 3.71 8.46 7.81
C ILE A 129 3.80 9.89 7.24
N ARG A 130 3.90 10.03 5.91
CA ARG A 130 4.02 11.34 5.27
C ARG A 130 2.74 12.20 5.33
N THR A 131 1.59 11.55 5.39
CA THR A 131 0.27 12.21 5.33
C THR A 131 -0.51 12.14 6.64
N PHE A 132 0.14 11.68 7.72
CA PHE A 132 -0.52 11.38 8.98
C PHE A 132 -1.30 12.60 9.53
N PRO A 133 -2.59 12.44 9.89
CA PRO A 133 -3.50 13.54 10.16
C PRO A 133 -3.33 14.12 11.58
N TRP A 134 -2.10 14.52 11.92
CA TRP A 134 -1.81 15.17 13.18
C TRP A 134 -2.57 16.51 13.28
N PRO A 135 -3.35 16.76 14.36
CA PRO A 135 -4.03 18.05 14.56
C PRO A 135 -3.06 19.23 14.60
N LYS A 136 -1.81 18.95 15.02
CA LYS A 136 -0.69 19.89 14.97
C LYS A 136 0.58 19.10 14.64
N SER A 137 1.19 19.43 13.52
CA SER A 137 2.48 18.85 13.09
C SER A 137 3.53 19.94 12.88
N MET A 138 4.78 19.54 12.98
CA MET A 138 5.96 20.38 12.77
C MET A 138 6.95 19.66 11.85
N ARG A 139 7.78 20.42 11.16
CA ARG A 139 9.00 19.90 10.52
C ARG A 139 10.12 19.88 11.55
N TRP A 140 10.91 18.82 11.54
CA TRP A 140 12.00 18.62 12.50
C TRP A 140 13.31 18.47 11.75
N GLY A 141 14.40 19.04 12.30
CA GLY A 141 15.71 19.03 11.67
C GLY A 141 15.72 19.68 10.28
N SER A 142 16.53 19.13 9.36
CA SER A 142 16.58 19.52 7.95
C SER A 142 15.61 18.74 7.06
N GLY A 143 14.82 17.84 7.65
CA GLY A 143 13.89 16.96 6.95
C GLY A 143 12.61 17.66 6.51
N ASN A 144 11.88 17.02 5.58
CA ASN A 144 10.59 17.51 5.12
C ASN A 144 9.40 16.83 5.82
N LEU A 145 9.65 15.80 6.63
CA LEU A 145 8.62 15.08 7.35
C LEU A 145 7.90 16.01 8.34
N ARG A 146 6.57 15.99 8.29
CA ARG A 146 5.71 16.65 9.27
C ARG A 146 5.20 15.60 10.25
N TRP A 147 5.59 15.73 11.51
CA TRP A 147 5.15 14.83 12.58
C TRP A 147 4.80 15.64 13.84
N VAL A 148 4.04 15.05 14.76
CA VAL A 148 3.66 15.72 16.02
C VAL A 148 4.88 16.11 16.87
N ARG A 149 5.91 15.28 16.81
CA ARG A 149 7.20 15.36 17.49
C ARG A 149 8.28 14.68 16.64
N PRO A 150 9.58 14.77 16.93
CA PRO A 150 10.58 14.02 16.17
C PRO A 150 10.28 12.51 16.20
N LEU A 151 10.11 11.89 15.03
CA LEU A 151 10.10 10.44 14.87
C LEU A 151 11.56 9.96 14.97
N GLN A 152 11.81 8.95 15.79
CA GLN A 152 13.14 8.47 16.15
C GLN A 152 13.46 7.15 15.44
N SER A 153 12.51 6.21 15.44
CA SER A 153 12.68 4.92 14.76
C SER A 153 11.36 4.36 14.24
N ILE A 154 11.51 3.44 13.28
CA ILE A 154 10.42 2.66 12.70
C ILE A 154 10.81 1.19 12.85
N LEU A 155 9.94 0.40 13.49
CA LEU A 155 10.00 -1.05 13.42
C LEU A 155 8.86 -1.51 12.52
N CYS A 156 9.18 -2.35 11.53
CA CYS A 156 8.21 -2.87 10.59
C CYS A 156 8.59 -4.30 10.20
N LEU A 157 7.86 -5.27 10.72
CA LEU A 157 8.16 -6.69 10.59
C LEU A 157 7.00 -7.42 9.95
N LEU A 158 7.32 -8.33 9.03
CA LEU A 158 6.41 -9.41 8.62
C LEU A 158 6.91 -10.70 9.24
N SER A 159 6.01 -11.47 9.85
CA SER A 159 6.35 -12.75 10.47
C SER A 159 5.42 -13.86 10.02
N ASP A 160 5.98 -15.03 9.80
CA ASP A 160 5.26 -16.28 9.60
C ASP A 160 6.01 -17.44 10.30
N GLU A 161 5.63 -18.68 9.99
CA GLU A 161 6.25 -19.87 10.59
C GLU A 161 7.76 -19.99 10.29
N ALA A 162 8.25 -19.36 9.23
CA ALA A 162 9.68 -19.36 8.87
C ALA A 162 10.48 -18.30 9.64
N GLY A 163 9.81 -17.37 10.33
CA GLY A 163 10.43 -16.33 11.15
C GLY A 163 9.96 -14.92 10.79
N ALA A 164 10.69 -13.92 11.30
CA ALA A 164 10.38 -12.51 11.08
C ALA A 164 11.40 -11.86 10.14
N VAL A 165 10.90 -11.05 9.20
CA VAL A 165 11.71 -10.27 8.26
C VAL A 165 11.36 -8.79 8.36
N VAL A 166 12.38 -7.94 8.24
CA VAL A 166 12.19 -6.48 8.19
C VAL A 166 11.63 -6.09 6.83
N VAL A 167 10.60 -5.26 6.83
CA VAL A 167 10.08 -4.63 5.61
C VAL A 167 11.04 -3.51 5.19
N PRO A 168 11.63 -3.55 3.97
CA PRO A 168 12.58 -2.54 3.53
C PRO A 168 11.86 -1.22 3.24
N LEU A 169 11.99 -0.28 4.18
CA LEU A 169 11.31 1.00 4.20
C LEU A 169 12.29 2.06 4.74
N THR A 170 12.28 3.25 4.15
CA THR A 170 13.02 4.40 4.68
C THR A 170 12.17 5.65 4.55
N VAL A 171 11.98 6.38 5.65
CA VAL A 171 11.23 7.64 5.66
C VAL A 171 12.08 8.75 6.25
N ASP A 172 12.37 9.77 5.44
CA ASP A 172 13.15 10.96 5.86
C ASP A 172 14.49 10.60 6.54
N GLY A 173 15.15 9.57 6.02
CA GLY A 173 16.43 9.04 6.55
C GLY A 173 16.30 7.98 7.65
N ILE A 174 15.10 7.72 8.15
CA ILE A 174 14.85 6.69 9.18
C ILE A 174 14.59 5.36 8.47
N VAL A 175 15.55 4.43 8.57
CA VAL A 175 15.44 3.08 8.02
C VAL A 175 14.65 2.19 8.99
N ALA A 176 13.69 1.43 8.48
CA ALA A 176 12.95 0.48 9.30
C ALA A 176 13.85 -0.68 9.79
N GLY A 177 13.66 -1.10 11.03
CA GLY A 177 14.46 -2.15 11.67
C GLY A 177 13.63 -3.19 12.43
N ASN A 178 14.34 -4.05 13.18
CA ASN A 178 13.77 -5.06 14.08
C ASN A 178 14.12 -4.82 15.55
N THR A 179 14.74 -3.69 15.86
CA THR A 179 15.14 -3.31 17.22
C THR A 179 14.21 -2.24 17.76
N THR A 180 13.80 -2.39 19.01
CA THR A 180 13.13 -1.35 19.78
C THR A 180 13.98 -1.01 20.99
N GLU A 181 13.98 0.26 21.38
CA GLU A 181 14.76 0.79 22.49
C GLU A 181 13.98 1.91 23.17
N GLY A 182 14.29 2.19 24.44
CA GLY A 182 13.79 3.36 25.17
C GLY A 182 12.58 3.14 26.06
#